data_AF-A0A350IBK1-F1
#
_entry.id   AF-A0A350IBK1-F1
#
_cell.length_a   1.000
_cell.length_b   1.000
_cell.length_c   1.000
_cell.angle_alpha   90.00
_cell.angle_beta   90.00
_cell.angle_gamma   90.00
#
_symmetry.space_group_name_H-M   'P 1'
#
loop_
_entity.id
_entity.type
_entity.pdbx_description
1 polymer ?
#
loop_
_entity_poly.entity_id
_entity_poly.type
_entity_poly.pdbx_seq_one_letter_code
_entity_poly.pdbx_strand_id
1 'polypeptide(L)'
;MALPKWTDERTEALTNFVGGESPVSQATVADAADSLETSTRSISSKLRKMGYDVELASTAGGRSFSESQEATLRSFVTDNSGAYTYAQIAEHFEGGEFSPKSVQGKILSMELTAHVAPAPKVESVRTYSEAEEATFVTMVNDGAFVEAIAEALGRTVNSVRGKALSLLRSGEIQAIPRQETTKGSANVDPLAGVNVASMTVEAIADSIGKTPRGVKTMLTRRGLAASDYNGAAKAAKAQ
;
A
#
# COMPACT_ATOMS: atom_id res chain seq x y z
N MET A 1 11.78 -3.61 9.45
CA MET A 1 12.96 -2.76 9.67
C MET A 1 12.84 -1.51 8.82
N ALA A 2 13.24 -0.34 9.33
CA ALA A 2 13.18 0.90 8.56
C ALA A 2 14.33 0.91 7.53
N LEU A 3 14.05 1.29 6.29
CA LEU A 3 15.08 1.38 5.25
C LEU A 3 16.13 2.45 5.66
N PRO A 4 17.43 2.17 5.50
CA PRO A 4 18.49 3.11 5.85
C PRO A 4 18.37 4.41 5.03
N LYS A 5 18.67 5.55 5.66
CA LYS A 5 18.68 6.86 4.99
C LYS A 5 19.86 6.95 4.02
N TRP A 6 19.69 7.71 2.94
CA TRP A 6 20.78 8.04 2.01
C TRP A 6 21.68 9.12 2.61
N THR A 7 22.90 8.74 3.01
CA THR A 7 23.99 9.66 3.37
C THR A 7 24.90 9.89 2.16
N ASP A 8 25.86 10.81 2.29
CA ASP A 8 26.83 11.10 1.23
C ASP A 8 27.73 9.88 0.98
N GLU A 9 28.18 9.20 2.04
CA GLU A 9 29.02 8.00 1.92
C GLU A 9 28.29 6.85 1.21
N ARG A 10 27.00 6.64 1.52
CA ARG A 10 26.18 5.62 0.83
C ARG A 10 25.90 6.00 -0.61
N THR A 11 25.78 7.30 -0.89
CA THR A 11 25.59 7.80 -2.26
C THR A 11 26.86 7.59 -3.09
N GLU A 12 28.03 7.85 -2.52
CA GLU A 12 29.32 7.59 -3.13
C GLU A 12 29.53 6.09 -3.36
N ALA A 13 29.21 5.25 -2.37
CA ALA A 13 29.26 3.79 -2.50
C ALA A 13 28.39 3.29 -3.66
N LEU A 14 27.15 3.80 -3.79
CA LEU A 14 26.27 3.47 -4.91
C LEU A 14 26.84 3.92 -6.26
N THR A 15 27.43 5.12 -6.31
CA THR A 15 28.04 5.68 -7.53
C THR A 15 29.23 4.83 -7.98
N ASN A 16 30.08 4.43 -7.03
CA ASN A 16 31.23 3.57 -7.28
C ASN A 16 30.79 2.15 -7.68
N PHE A 17 29.70 1.64 -7.09
CA PHE A 17 29.15 0.33 -7.40
C PHE A 17 28.66 0.24 -8.84
N VAL A 18 27.86 1.23 -9.27
CA VAL A 18 27.26 1.29 -10.60
C VAL A 18 28.27 1.74 -11.66
N GLY A 19 29.25 2.54 -11.28
CA GLY A 19 30.30 3.03 -12.17
C GLY A 19 29.74 3.81 -13.36
N GLY A 20 30.19 3.45 -14.56
CA GLY A 20 29.79 4.06 -15.83
C GLY A 20 28.71 3.31 -16.61
N GLU A 21 28.03 2.33 -15.99
CA GLU A 21 26.98 1.55 -16.65
C GLU A 21 25.79 2.44 -17.07
N SER A 22 25.36 2.34 -18.33
CA SER A 22 24.18 3.05 -18.85
C SER A 22 23.54 2.30 -20.02
N PRO A 23 22.24 1.96 -19.95
CA PRO A 23 21.38 2.06 -18.77
C PRO A 23 21.85 1.10 -17.66
N VAL A 24 21.68 1.49 -16.40
CA VAL A 24 21.94 0.62 -15.25
C VAL A 24 20.92 -0.51 -15.25
N SER A 25 21.40 -1.75 -15.38
CA SER A 25 20.56 -2.94 -15.50
C SER A 25 19.83 -3.28 -14.20
N GLN A 26 18.73 -4.02 -14.30
CA GLN A 26 18.02 -4.51 -13.10
C GLN A 26 18.87 -5.47 -12.25
N ALA A 27 19.81 -6.19 -12.85
CA ALA A 27 20.76 -7.04 -12.13
C ALA A 27 21.71 -6.19 -11.26
N THR A 28 22.34 -5.17 -11.83
CA THR A 28 23.19 -4.24 -11.08
C THR A 28 22.40 -3.53 -9.96
N VAL A 29 21.15 -3.17 -10.21
CA VAL A 29 20.25 -2.60 -9.18
C VAL A 29 19.99 -3.60 -8.03
N ALA A 30 19.82 -4.89 -8.34
CA ALA A 30 19.61 -5.94 -7.34
C ALA A 30 20.86 -6.14 -6.48
N ASP A 31 22.03 -6.28 -7.12
CA ASP A 31 23.30 -6.48 -6.41
C ASP A 31 23.66 -5.27 -5.54
N ALA A 32 23.38 -4.06 -6.02
CA ALA A 32 23.56 -2.83 -5.24
C ALA A 32 22.60 -2.76 -4.05
N ALA A 33 21.36 -3.28 -4.19
CA ALA A 33 20.38 -3.30 -3.13
C ALA A 33 20.82 -4.24 -2.00
N ASP A 34 21.34 -5.41 -2.36
CA ASP A 34 21.89 -6.38 -1.41
C ASP A 34 23.14 -5.82 -0.72
N SER A 35 24.08 -5.27 -1.49
CA SER A 35 25.33 -4.71 -0.96
C SER A 35 25.10 -3.52 -0.01
N LEU A 36 24.12 -2.67 -0.30
CA LEU A 36 23.81 -1.50 0.52
C LEU A 36 22.71 -1.76 1.56
N GLU A 37 22.23 -3.00 1.68
CA GLU A 37 21.17 -3.40 2.60
C GLU A 37 19.92 -2.51 2.51
N THR A 38 19.46 -2.28 1.28
CA THR A 38 18.25 -1.49 1.00
C THR A 38 17.39 -2.19 -0.06
N SER A 39 16.30 -1.55 -0.51
CA SER A 39 15.45 -2.14 -1.55
C SER A 39 15.89 -1.73 -2.95
N THR A 40 15.69 -2.61 -3.93
CA THR A 40 15.88 -2.33 -5.37
C THR A 40 15.15 -1.05 -5.80
N ARG A 41 13.92 -0.85 -5.29
CA ARG A 41 13.15 0.39 -5.49
C ARG A 41 13.88 1.63 -4.96
N SER A 42 14.52 1.55 -3.80
CA SER A 42 15.28 2.65 -3.20
C SER A 42 16.51 2.98 -4.06
N ILE A 43 17.23 1.95 -4.52
CA ILE A 43 18.38 2.08 -5.44
C ILE A 43 17.95 2.77 -6.74
N SER A 44 16.96 2.23 -7.46
CA SER A 44 16.49 2.79 -8.73
C SER A 44 16.00 4.23 -8.56
N SER A 45 15.29 4.54 -7.47
CA SER A 45 14.82 5.90 -7.21
C SER A 45 15.97 6.87 -6.94
N LYS A 46 17.03 6.44 -6.24
CA LYS A 46 18.20 7.26 -5.94
C LYS A 46 19.02 7.53 -7.21
N LEU A 47 19.30 6.49 -8.00
CA LEU A 47 20.02 6.60 -9.28
C LEU A 47 19.33 7.54 -10.26
N ARG A 48 18.00 7.40 -10.46
CA ARG A 48 17.23 8.31 -11.32
C ARG A 48 17.24 9.76 -10.83
N LYS A 49 17.20 9.97 -9.51
CA LYS A 49 17.31 11.32 -8.91
C LYS A 49 18.71 11.92 -9.14
N MET A 50 19.74 11.09 -9.25
CA MET A 50 21.11 11.48 -9.57
C MET A 50 21.35 11.65 -11.08
N GLY A 51 20.36 11.34 -11.93
CA GLY A 51 20.45 11.52 -13.38
C GLY A 51 20.94 10.29 -14.16
N TYR A 52 21.09 9.13 -13.53
CA TYR A 52 21.40 7.88 -14.22
C TYR A 52 20.18 7.41 -15.02
N ASP A 53 20.44 6.89 -16.23
CA ASP A 53 19.46 6.07 -16.93
C ASP A 53 19.42 4.68 -16.29
N VAL A 54 18.24 4.24 -15.87
CA VAL A 54 18.05 2.98 -15.15
C VAL A 54 16.98 2.21 -15.88
N GLU A 55 17.35 1.00 -16.31
CA GLU A 55 16.46 0.08 -17.00
C GLU A 55 15.11 0.00 -16.27
N LEU A 56 14.01 -0.04 -17.01
CA LEU A 56 12.70 -0.20 -16.38
C LEU A 56 12.60 -1.63 -15.82
N ALA A 57 12.11 -1.76 -14.59
CA ALA A 57 11.79 -3.09 -14.05
C ALA A 57 10.79 -3.85 -14.93
N SER A 58 9.98 -3.13 -15.73
CA SER A 58 9.07 -3.70 -16.71
C SER A 58 9.73 -4.17 -18.01
N THR A 59 10.96 -3.76 -18.32
CA THR A 59 11.72 -4.23 -19.49
C THR A 59 12.57 -5.45 -19.18
N ALA A 60 13.02 -5.63 -17.94
CA ALA A 60 13.73 -6.84 -17.51
C ALA A 60 12.83 -8.08 -17.44
N GLY A 61 11.50 -7.88 -17.30
CA GLY A 61 10.54 -8.90 -17.64
C GLY A 61 10.41 -8.97 -19.17
N GLY A 62 11.23 -9.80 -19.83
CA GLY A 62 10.98 -10.20 -21.21
C GLY A 62 9.52 -10.61 -21.39
N ARG A 63 8.99 -10.56 -22.63
CA ARG A 63 7.61 -10.98 -22.97
C ARG A 63 7.20 -12.13 -22.04
N SER A 64 6.26 -11.89 -21.12
CA SER A 64 6.03 -12.82 -20.01
C SER A 64 5.58 -14.20 -20.50
N PHE A 65 5.20 -14.32 -21.77
CA PHE A 65 4.98 -15.55 -22.51
C PHE A 65 5.64 -15.43 -23.88
N SER A 66 6.35 -16.46 -24.32
CA SER A 66 6.76 -16.61 -25.71
C SER A 66 5.55 -16.90 -26.61
N GLU A 67 5.68 -16.73 -27.92
CA GLU A 67 4.61 -17.07 -28.87
C GLU A 67 4.21 -18.56 -28.79
N SER A 68 5.18 -19.45 -28.53
CA SER A 68 4.89 -20.87 -28.32
C SER A 68 4.11 -21.10 -27.02
N GLN A 69 4.47 -20.43 -25.93
CA GLN A 69 3.75 -20.50 -24.66
C GLN A 69 2.33 -19.97 -24.79
N GLU A 70 2.12 -18.89 -25.56
CA GLU A 70 0.77 -18.38 -25.84
C GLU A 70 -0.07 -19.37 -26.65
N ALA A 71 0.51 -20.01 -27.68
CA ALA A 71 -0.17 -21.04 -28.46
C ALA A 71 -0.55 -22.26 -27.63
N THR A 72 0.37 -22.72 -26.76
CA THR A 72 0.13 -23.82 -25.82
C THR A 72 -0.97 -23.45 -24.84
N LEU A 73 -0.91 -22.27 -24.22
CA LEU A 73 -1.93 -21.81 -23.27
C LEU A 73 -3.30 -21.68 -23.94
N ARG A 74 -3.37 -21.14 -25.16
CA ARG A 74 -4.61 -21.04 -25.95
C ARG A 74 -5.21 -22.41 -26.22
N SER A 75 -4.41 -23.36 -26.69
CA SER A 75 -4.86 -24.72 -26.98
C SER A 75 -5.37 -25.38 -25.69
N PHE A 76 -4.59 -25.30 -24.62
CA PHE A 76 -4.96 -25.86 -23.31
C PHE A 76 -6.32 -25.36 -22.82
N VAL A 77 -6.54 -24.03 -22.80
CA VAL A 77 -7.82 -23.49 -22.29
C VAL A 77 -8.99 -23.79 -23.23
N THR A 78 -8.78 -23.78 -24.55
CA THR A 78 -9.84 -24.05 -25.53
C THR A 78 -10.27 -25.52 -25.49
N ASP A 79 -9.31 -26.44 -25.46
CA ASP A 79 -9.56 -27.89 -25.42
C ASP A 79 -10.19 -28.33 -24.08
N ASN A 80 -9.94 -27.57 -23.01
CA ASN A 80 -10.48 -27.80 -21.67
C ASN A 80 -11.46 -26.70 -21.23
N SER A 81 -12.24 -26.19 -22.19
CA SER A 81 -13.13 -25.04 -21.98
C SER A 81 -14.08 -25.25 -20.80
N GLY A 82 -13.99 -24.39 -19.80
CA GLY A 82 -14.83 -24.40 -18.60
C GLY A 82 -14.45 -25.45 -17.55
N ALA A 83 -13.39 -26.24 -17.77
CA ALA A 83 -12.99 -27.31 -16.86
C ALA A 83 -12.11 -26.83 -15.69
N TYR A 84 -11.24 -25.84 -15.92
CA TYR A 84 -10.22 -25.43 -14.97
C TYR A 84 -10.34 -23.96 -14.58
N THR A 85 -10.11 -23.67 -13.29
CA THR A 85 -9.97 -22.31 -12.78
C THR A 85 -8.58 -21.74 -13.12
N TYR A 86 -8.38 -20.42 -13.01
CA TYR A 86 -7.06 -19.81 -13.23
C TYR A 86 -5.93 -20.43 -12.41
N ALA A 87 -6.21 -20.84 -11.17
CA ALA A 87 -5.22 -21.47 -10.30
C ALA A 87 -4.79 -22.86 -10.83
N GLN A 88 -5.77 -23.65 -11.27
CA GLN A 88 -5.51 -24.99 -11.83
C GLN A 88 -4.85 -24.90 -13.21
N ILE A 89 -5.25 -23.95 -14.06
CA ILE A 89 -4.59 -23.71 -15.35
C ILE A 89 -3.11 -23.39 -15.11
N ALA A 90 -2.81 -22.53 -14.12
CA ALA A 90 -1.44 -22.21 -13.78
C ALA A 90 -0.64 -23.41 -13.27
N GLU A 91 -1.24 -24.28 -12.47
CA GLU A 91 -0.60 -25.53 -12.00
C GLU A 91 -0.29 -26.50 -13.15
N HIS A 92 -1.19 -26.62 -14.13
CA HIS A 92 -1.02 -27.51 -15.29
C HIS A 92 -0.11 -26.93 -16.38
N PHE A 93 0.00 -25.60 -16.48
CA PHE A 93 0.73 -24.92 -17.54
C PHE A 93 2.22 -24.79 -17.20
N GLU A 94 3.08 -25.32 -18.08
CA GLU A 94 4.55 -25.26 -17.95
C GLU A 94 5.05 -25.68 -16.56
N GLY A 95 4.41 -26.72 -15.98
CA GLY A 95 4.78 -27.26 -14.68
C GLY A 95 4.60 -26.30 -13.49
N GLY A 96 3.77 -25.27 -13.61
CA GLY A 96 3.53 -24.30 -12.54
C GLY A 96 4.52 -23.14 -12.49
N GLU A 97 5.34 -22.94 -13.53
CA GLU A 97 6.29 -21.82 -13.61
C GLU A 97 5.61 -20.44 -13.46
N PHE A 98 4.39 -20.32 -13.99
CA PHE A 98 3.66 -19.05 -13.98
C PHE A 98 2.68 -18.97 -12.82
N SER A 99 2.71 -17.84 -12.09
CA SER A 99 1.70 -17.59 -11.06
C SER A 99 0.28 -17.55 -11.65
N PRO A 100 -0.78 -17.92 -10.88
CA PRO A 100 -2.17 -17.81 -11.31
C PRO A 100 -2.54 -16.42 -11.83
N LYS A 101 -1.95 -15.37 -11.28
CA LYS A 101 -2.17 -13.98 -11.71
C LYS A 101 -1.55 -13.67 -13.07
N SER A 102 -0.36 -14.22 -13.35
CA SER A 102 0.29 -14.08 -14.65
C SER A 102 -0.52 -14.76 -15.74
N VAL A 103 -0.91 -16.01 -15.49
CA VAL A 103 -1.77 -16.80 -16.40
C VAL A 103 -3.11 -16.12 -16.62
N GLN A 104 -3.75 -15.65 -15.55
CA GLN A 104 -4.99 -14.88 -15.65
C GLN A 104 -4.81 -13.66 -16.56
N GLY A 105 -3.81 -12.81 -16.31
CA GLY A 105 -3.55 -11.63 -17.14
C GLY A 105 -3.35 -11.98 -18.61
N LYS A 106 -2.63 -13.06 -18.89
CA LYS A 106 -2.39 -13.54 -20.25
C LYS A 106 -3.67 -14.03 -20.92
N ILE A 107 -4.49 -14.85 -20.25
CA ILE A 107 -5.79 -15.32 -20.76
C ILE A 107 -6.73 -14.15 -21.05
N LEU A 108 -6.79 -13.14 -20.17
CA LEU A 108 -7.59 -11.93 -20.41
C LEU A 108 -7.11 -11.19 -21.66
N SER A 109 -5.79 -11.01 -21.83
CA SER A 109 -5.24 -10.33 -23.00
C SER A 109 -5.44 -11.09 -24.32
N MET A 110 -5.69 -12.40 -24.26
CA MET A 110 -6.07 -13.22 -25.42
C MET A 110 -7.59 -13.33 -25.59
N GLU A 111 -8.38 -12.68 -24.73
CA GLU A 111 -9.85 -12.72 -24.72
C GLU A 111 -10.43 -14.13 -24.50
N LEU A 112 -9.70 -15.02 -23.82
CA LEU A 112 -10.09 -16.43 -23.60
C LEU A 112 -10.77 -16.68 -22.26
N THR A 113 -11.21 -15.63 -21.56
CA THR A 113 -11.85 -15.73 -20.24
C THR A 113 -13.07 -16.65 -20.22
N ALA A 114 -13.79 -16.77 -21.34
CA ALA A 114 -14.97 -17.64 -21.47
C ALA A 114 -14.64 -19.14 -21.34
N HIS A 115 -13.37 -19.52 -21.52
CA HIS A 115 -12.90 -20.89 -21.40
C HIS A 115 -12.43 -21.26 -19.98
N VAL A 116 -12.49 -20.34 -19.02
CA VAL A 116 -12.02 -20.56 -17.65
C VAL A 116 -13.20 -20.83 -16.72
N ALA A 117 -13.10 -21.89 -15.92
CA ALA A 117 -14.09 -22.20 -14.91
C ALA A 117 -14.14 -21.10 -13.83
N PRO A 118 -15.33 -20.73 -13.33
CA PRO A 118 -15.45 -19.82 -12.21
C PRO A 118 -14.74 -20.39 -10.99
N ALA A 119 -13.93 -19.57 -10.33
CA ALA A 119 -13.32 -19.97 -9.07
C ALA A 119 -14.42 -20.22 -8.03
N PRO A 120 -14.35 -21.30 -7.24
CA PRO A 120 -15.26 -21.47 -6.11
C PRO A 120 -15.16 -20.26 -5.20
N LYS A 121 -16.31 -19.81 -4.68
CA LYS A 121 -16.32 -18.73 -3.69
C LYS A 121 -15.55 -19.22 -2.48
N VAL A 122 -14.42 -18.58 -2.20
CA VAL A 122 -13.69 -18.83 -0.96
C VAL A 122 -14.61 -18.42 0.17
N GLU A 123 -15.06 -19.39 0.97
CA GLU A 123 -15.82 -19.09 2.18
C GLU A 123 -14.91 -18.27 3.09
N SER A 124 -15.38 -17.08 3.47
CA SER A 124 -14.64 -16.24 4.40
C SER A 124 -14.54 -16.98 5.73
N VAL A 125 -13.33 -17.41 6.09
CA VAL A 125 -13.07 -18.01 7.39
C VAL A 125 -13.52 -17.02 8.46
N ARG A 126 -14.50 -17.40 9.29
CA ARG A 126 -14.95 -16.57 10.41
C ARG A 126 -13.75 -16.40 11.35
N THR A 127 -13.30 -15.17 11.48
CA THR A 127 -12.16 -14.82 12.34
C THR A 127 -12.56 -14.65 13.81
N TYR A 128 -13.85 -14.49 14.08
CA TYR A 128 -14.45 -14.45 15.41
C TYR A 128 -15.36 -15.66 15.58
N SER A 129 -15.22 -16.36 16.70
CA SER A 129 -16.16 -17.37 17.16
C SER A 129 -17.46 -16.73 17.66
N GLU A 130 -18.53 -17.51 17.73
CA GLU A 130 -19.83 -17.04 18.26
C GLU A 130 -19.72 -16.54 19.71
N ALA A 131 -18.86 -17.16 20.53
CA ALA A 131 -18.60 -16.72 21.90
C ALA A 131 -17.88 -15.36 21.96
N GLU A 132 -16.91 -15.14 21.07
CA GLU A 132 -16.26 -13.83 20.95
C GLU A 132 -17.24 -12.76 20.44
N GLU A 133 -18.14 -13.11 19.51
CA GLU A 133 -19.19 -12.21 19.03
C GLU A 133 -20.17 -11.82 20.15
N ALA A 134 -20.64 -12.78 20.95
CA ALA A 134 -21.51 -12.51 22.09
C ALA A 134 -20.83 -11.60 23.14
N THR A 135 -19.55 -11.86 23.43
CA THR A 135 -18.75 -11.03 24.34
C THR A 135 -18.59 -9.61 23.75
N PHE A 136 -18.29 -9.51 22.46
CA PHE A 136 -18.18 -8.23 21.75
C PHE A 136 -19.44 -7.40 21.88
N VAL A 137 -20.60 -7.98 21.53
CA VAL A 137 -21.90 -7.28 21.55
C VAL A 137 -22.24 -6.81 22.96
N THR A 138 -22.00 -7.65 23.97
CA THR A 138 -22.20 -7.30 25.38
C THR A 138 -21.36 -6.08 25.75
N MET A 139 -20.06 -6.12 25.49
CA MET A 139 -19.16 -5.02 25.80
C MET A 139 -19.51 -3.72 25.06
N VAL A 140 -19.97 -3.80 23.81
CA VAL A 140 -20.44 -2.60 23.07
C VAL A 140 -21.68 -2.00 23.72
N ASN A 141 -22.64 -2.83 24.12
CA ASN A 141 -23.87 -2.38 24.77
C ASN A 141 -23.60 -1.80 26.17
N ASP A 142 -22.58 -2.32 26.86
CA ASP A 142 -22.08 -1.78 28.13
C ASP A 142 -21.26 -0.48 27.97
N GLY A 143 -21.07 -0.02 26.74
CA GLY A 143 -20.37 1.23 26.44
C GLY A 143 -18.84 1.13 26.46
N ALA A 144 -18.28 -0.08 26.36
CA ALA A 144 -16.84 -0.28 26.35
C ALA A 144 -16.17 0.40 25.14
N PHE A 145 -14.95 0.89 25.36
CA PHE A 145 -14.12 1.42 24.30
C PHE A 145 -13.54 0.30 23.42
N VAL A 146 -13.17 0.64 22.18
CA VAL A 146 -12.55 -0.29 21.21
C VAL A 146 -11.30 -0.95 21.80
N GLU A 147 -10.49 -0.21 22.57
CA GLU A 147 -9.30 -0.71 23.24
C GLU A 147 -9.63 -1.81 24.27
N ALA A 148 -10.65 -1.60 25.10
CA ALA A 148 -11.08 -2.58 26.10
C ALA A 148 -11.61 -3.87 25.45
N ILE A 149 -12.37 -3.74 24.35
CA ILE A 149 -12.85 -4.90 23.58
C ILE A 149 -11.67 -5.65 22.93
N ALA A 150 -10.68 -4.91 22.44
CA ALA A 150 -9.48 -5.49 21.84
C ALA A 150 -8.67 -6.30 22.87
N GLU A 151 -8.48 -5.74 24.06
CA GLU A 151 -7.81 -6.42 25.17
C GLU A 151 -8.58 -7.67 25.62
N ALA A 152 -9.89 -7.55 25.87
CA ALA A 152 -10.73 -8.65 26.35
C ALA A 152 -10.78 -9.84 25.38
N LEU A 153 -10.74 -9.58 24.07
CA LEU A 153 -10.79 -10.62 23.04
C LEU A 153 -9.40 -11.05 22.54
N GLY A 154 -8.31 -10.48 23.07
CA GLY A 154 -6.96 -10.74 22.57
C GLY A 154 -6.79 -10.38 21.08
N ARG A 155 -7.49 -9.34 20.62
CA ARG A 155 -7.50 -8.89 19.22
C ARG A 155 -6.81 -7.54 19.06
N THR A 156 -6.47 -7.19 17.83
CA THR A 156 -6.01 -5.83 17.54
C THR A 156 -7.18 -4.86 17.47
N VAL A 157 -6.96 -3.60 17.83
CA VAL A 157 -7.93 -2.50 17.67
C VAL A 157 -8.49 -2.45 16.24
N ASN A 158 -7.66 -2.69 15.21
CA ASN A 158 -8.11 -2.70 13.82
C ASN A 158 -9.07 -3.87 13.51
N SER A 159 -8.80 -5.05 14.05
CA SER A 159 -9.71 -6.21 13.95
C SER A 159 -11.07 -5.89 14.59
N VAL A 160 -11.06 -5.31 15.80
CA VAL A 160 -12.28 -4.90 16.52
C VAL A 160 -13.08 -3.86 15.75
N ARG A 161 -12.45 -2.85 15.15
CA ARG A 161 -13.14 -1.88 14.28
C ARG A 161 -13.79 -2.55 13.07
N GLY A 162 -13.06 -3.46 12.41
CA GLY A 162 -13.60 -4.22 11.28
C GLY A 162 -14.81 -5.06 11.69
N LYS A 163 -14.73 -5.70 12.86
CA LYS A 163 -15.83 -6.50 13.40
C LYS A 163 -17.03 -5.65 13.81
N ALA A 164 -16.83 -4.51 14.46
CA ALA A 164 -17.89 -3.55 14.77
C ALA A 164 -18.64 -3.11 13.50
N LEU A 165 -17.92 -2.80 12.42
CA LEU A 165 -18.55 -2.47 11.14
C LEU A 165 -19.37 -3.63 10.57
N SER A 166 -18.92 -4.87 10.73
CA SER A 166 -19.68 -6.04 10.31
C SER A 166 -20.97 -6.20 11.11
N LEU A 167 -20.88 -6.13 12.44
CA LEU A 167 -22.01 -6.27 13.37
C LEU A 167 -23.02 -5.13 13.22
N LEU A 168 -22.55 -3.91 12.93
CA LEU A 168 -23.43 -2.77 12.65
C LEU A 168 -24.24 -3.01 11.37
N ARG A 169 -23.61 -3.55 10.32
CA ARG A 169 -24.30 -3.85 9.04
C ARG A 169 -25.31 -4.98 9.17
N SER A 170 -25.06 -5.96 10.03
CA SER A 170 -26.03 -7.02 10.34
C SER A 170 -27.10 -6.60 11.35
N GLY A 171 -26.96 -5.43 11.98
CA GLY A 171 -27.90 -4.93 12.99
C GLY A 171 -27.72 -5.52 14.39
N GLU A 172 -26.63 -6.25 14.62
CA GLU A 172 -26.30 -6.88 15.92
C GLU A 172 -25.81 -5.86 16.96
N ILE A 173 -25.32 -4.70 16.53
CA ILE A 173 -25.03 -3.54 17.39
C ILE A 173 -25.65 -2.28 16.81
N GLN A 174 -25.99 -1.32 17.67
CA GLN A 174 -26.64 -0.06 17.25
C GLN A 174 -25.66 1.07 16.91
N ALA A 175 -24.42 0.98 17.39
CA ALA A 175 -23.38 1.98 17.14
C ALA A 175 -21.99 1.36 17.22
N ILE A 176 -21.03 1.98 16.55
CA ILE A 176 -19.61 1.61 16.67
C ILE A 176 -19.09 2.05 18.04
N PRO A 177 -18.41 1.18 18.81
CA PRO A 177 -17.82 1.55 20.09
C PRO A 177 -16.83 2.71 19.92
N ARG A 178 -16.79 3.61 20.92
CA ARG A 178 -15.90 4.77 20.89
C ARG A 178 -14.46 4.33 21.10
N GLN A 179 -13.53 5.17 20.68
CA GLN A 179 -12.13 4.98 20.96
C GLN A 179 -11.72 5.84 22.15
N GLU A 180 -11.00 5.27 23.11
CA GLU A 180 -10.52 5.99 24.29
C GLU A 180 -9.39 6.95 23.90
N THR A 181 -8.41 6.46 23.13
CA THR A 181 -7.28 7.28 22.66
C THR A 181 -7.50 7.73 21.22
N THR A 182 -8.05 8.92 21.04
CA THR A 182 -8.14 9.55 19.71
C THR A 182 -6.91 10.42 19.41
N LYS A 183 -6.31 10.24 18.21
CA LYS A 183 -5.28 11.15 17.71
C LYS A 183 -5.93 12.46 17.24
N GLY A 184 -6.35 13.31 18.16
CA GLY A 184 -6.92 14.63 17.84
C GLY A 184 -7.98 15.19 18.79
N SER A 185 -8.05 14.76 20.05
CA SER A 185 -9.08 15.26 20.99
C SER A 185 -8.90 16.70 21.45
N ALA A 186 -7.78 17.36 21.14
CA ALA A 186 -7.71 18.80 21.33
C ALA A 186 -8.54 19.47 20.22
N ASN A 187 -9.77 19.89 20.53
CA ASN A 187 -10.57 20.85 19.76
C ASN A 187 -9.88 22.23 19.60
N VAL A 188 -8.59 22.33 19.91
CA VAL A 188 -7.78 23.54 19.83
C VAL A 188 -7.15 23.58 18.45
N ASP A 189 -7.37 24.68 17.72
CA ASP A 189 -6.73 24.88 16.41
C ASP A 189 -5.21 24.86 16.57
N PRO A 190 -4.49 23.91 15.95
CA PRO A 190 -3.04 23.81 16.08
C PRO A 190 -2.28 25.05 15.58
N LEU A 191 -2.92 25.91 14.79
CA LEU A 191 -2.34 27.18 14.32
C LEU A 191 -2.74 28.38 15.17
N ALA A 192 -3.57 28.22 16.20
CA ALA A 192 -3.97 29.32 17.07
C ALA A 192 -2.75 29.93 17.75
N GLY A 193 -2.58 31.25 17.61
CA GLY A 193 -1.45 31.98 18.20
C GLY A 193 -0.10 31.80 17.49
N VAL A 194 -0.03 31.01 16.42
CA VAL A 194 1.20 30.86 15.64
C VAL A 194 1.30 31.99 14.62
N ASN A 195 2.44 32.70 14.58
CA ASN A 195 2.70 33.68 13.53
C ASN A 195 3.08 32.98 12.22
N VAL A 196 2.07 32.42 11.55
CA VAL A 196 2.22 31.61 10.34
C VAL A 196 2.98 32.36 9.24
N ALA A 197 2.69 33.65 9.03
CA ALA A 197 3.27 34.43 7.93
C ALA A 197 4.79 34.62 8.05
N SER A 198 5.33 34.63 9.28
CA SER A 198 6.77 34.86 9.52
C SER A 198 7.60 33.58 9.61
N MET A 199 6.98 32.40 9.59
CA MET A 199 7.65 31.12 9.81
C MET A 199 7.68 30.28 8.54
N THR A 200 8.71 29.44 8.40
CA THR A 200 8.73 28.40 7.38
C THR A 200 7.80 27.25 7.77
N VAL A 201 7.37 26.45 6.79
CA VAL A 201 6.55 25.26 7.05
C VAL A 201 7.21 24.32 8.06
N GLU A 202 8.52 24.12 7.96
CA GLU A 202 9.29 23.27 8.86
C GLU A 202 9.25 23.81 10.29
N ALA A 203 9.46 25.11 10.49
CA ALA A 203 9.39 25.72 11.82
C ALA A 203 7.97 25.66 12.42
N ILE A 204 6.93 25.83 11.59
CA ILE A 204 5.54 25.66 12.03
C ILE A 204 5.27 24.20 12.41
N ALA A 205 5.78 23.25 11.64
CA ALA A 205 5.63 21.81 11.88
C ALA A 205 6.22 21.41 13.24
N ASP A 206 7.43 21.90 13.53
CA ASP A 206 8.09 21.68 14.81
C ASP A 206 7.32 22.33 15.97
N SER A 207 6.85 23.57 15.79
CA SER A 207 6.11 24.32 16.82
C SER A 207 4.79 23.67 17.25
N ILE A 208 4.13 22.93 16.35
CA ILE A 208 2.78 22.39 16.59
C ILE A 208 2.77 20.85 16.65
N GLY A 209 3.95 20.22 16.63
CA GLY A 209 4.09 18.77 16.69
C GLY A 209 3.45 18.02 15.52
N LYS A 210 3.53 18.57 14.30
CA LYS A 210 2.99 17.96 13.07
C LYS A 210 4.08 17.79 12.01
N THR A 211 3.76 17.11 10.92
CA THR A 211 4.68 16.97 9.79
C THR A 211 4.60 18.20 8.87
N PRO A 212 5.69 18.56 8.14
CA PRO A 212 5.66 19.64 7.14
C PRO A 212 4.56 19.44 6.08
N ARG A 213 4.32 18.19 5.68
CA ARG A 213 3.20 17.85 4.78
C ARG A 213 1.85 18.19 5.40
N GLY A 214 1.64 17.84 6.67
CA GLY A 214 0.42 18.18 7.40
C GLY A 214 0.20 19.68 7.51
N VAL A 215 1.27 20.45 7.75
CA VAL A 215 1.23 21.93 7.76
C VAL A 215 0.84 22.48 6.39
N LYS A 216 1.49 22.05 5.30
CA LYS A 216 1.13 22.50 3.93
C LYS A 216 -0.34 22.27 3.60
N THR A 217 -0.88 21.11 3.95
CA THR A 217 -2.32 20.80 3.79
C THR A 217 -3.19 21.75 4.62
N MET A 218 -2.83 22.00 5.88
CA MET A 218 -3.57 22.90 6.76
C MET A 218 -3.57 24.35 6.27
N LEU A 219 -2.43 24.84 5.76
CA LEU A 219 -2.28 26.18 5.20
C LEU A 219 -3.12 26.34 3.92
N THR A 220 -3.06 25.38 3.00
CA THR A 220 -3.89 25.40 1.79
C THR A 220 -5.38 25.36 2.12
N ARG A 221 -5.82 24.48 3.01
CA ARG A 221 -7.24 24.39 3.38
C ARG A 221 -7.77 25.69 4.03
N ARG A 222 -6.92 26.39 4.77
CA ARG A 222 -7.27 27.64 5.47
C ARG A 222 -6.96 28.91 4.67
N GLY A 223 -6.42 28.78 3.46
CA GLY A 223 -6.02 29.93 2.65
C GLY A 223 -4.93 30.79 3.30
N LEU A 224 -4.03 30.18 4.09
CA LEU A 224 -2.94 30.88 4.79
C LEU A 224 -1.62 30.70 4.04
N ALA A 225 -0.72 31.68 4.17
CA ALA A 225 0.62 31.64 3.61
C ALA A 225 1.68 31.63 4.72
N ALA A 226 2.59 30.67 4.67
CA ALA A 226 3.86 30.67 5.40
C ALA A 226 4.95 31.34 4.55
N SER A 227 6.09 31.66 5.15
CA SER A 227 7.16 32.42 4.47
C SER A 227 7.72 31.72 3.23
N ASP A 228 7.73 30.39 3.22
CA ASP A 228 8.23 29.53 2.14
C ASP A 228 7.11 28.72 1.44
N TYR A 229 5.84 28.94 1.81
CA TYR A 229 4.71 28.21 1.24
C TYR A 229 3.43 29.04 1.17
N ASN A 230 3.00 29.38 -0.04
CA ASN A 230 1.76 30.10 -0.27
C ASN A 230 0.56 29.15 -0.38
N GLY A 231 -0.05 28.83 0.76
CA GLY A 231 -1.27 28.01 0.81
C GLY A 231 -2.48 28.71 0.20
N ALA A 232 -2.61 30.03 0.35
CA ALA A 232 -3.69 30.85 -0.22
C ALA A 232 -3.77 30.73 -1.75
N ALA A 233 -2.65 30.92 -2.44
CA ALA A 233 -2.59 30.81 -3.89
C ALA A 233 -2.89 29.39 -4.41
N LYS A 234 -2.59 28.36 -3.61
CA LYS A 234 -2.92 26.97 -3.96
C LYS A 234 -4.38 26.63 -3.70
N ALA A 235 -4.98 27.20 -2.65
CA ALA A 235 -6.39 27.04 -2.35
C ALA A 235 -7.26 27.58 -3.48
N ALA A 236 -6.91 28.76 -4.00
CA ALA A 236 -7.58 29.41 -5.12
C ALA A 236 -7.49 28.65 -6.46
N LYS A 237 -6.54 27.72 -6.61
CA LYS A 237 -6.40 26.85 -7.79
C LYS A 237 -7.13 25.51 -7.65
N ALA A 238 -7.61 25.19 -6.45
CA ALA A 238 -8.29 23.94 -6.12
C ALA A 238 -9.81 24.09 -6.04
N GLN A 239 -10.33 25.32 -6.24
CA GLN A 239 -11.73 25.63 -6.54
C GLN A 239 -11.91 25.75 -8.05
#